data_AF-A0A7V8F7U5-F1
#
_entry.id   AF-A0A7V8F7U5-F1
#
_cell.length_a   1.000
_cell.length_b   1.000
_cell.length_c   1.000
_cell.angle_alpha   90.00
_cell.angle_beta   90.00
_cell.angle_gamma   90.00
#
_symmetry.space_group_name_H-M   'P 1'
#
loop_
_entity.id
_entity.type
_entity.pdbx_description
1 polymer ?
#
loop_
_entity_poly.entity_id
_entity_poly.type
_entity_poly.pdbx_seq_one_letter_code
_entity_poly.pdbx_strand_id
1 'polypeptide(L)'
;MKTMLAISALFAFAAHATPADKVWFALDSPSFPPADNMVHYPSADAACKAAYKADVAKYNSDTTHVLAYVAPTFAPMSGNPYIYNCDTLARAGEGPPEHIPHIIAVVEAPCDVDKVFDFVTGECVLDGDALARKQFGDPDDDPNNDPNDCQGNPINAAIGNKFQRESDFADADGELAFIRFYNSADGGWRHTYGANLLVGMGAAALTFDDGRASVFSVKGSVATGESSERGSLSRSGSKWIYTSPANEVYTFNGQGQLTSYRAANGLTQTLTYGFDANFNNKVTVKDSRGHTLVFVKDFSEQLVSLSSSGVSVAYTYSDEGQLQQATRTVQGKTTSRRYVYEDAEHPRFLTGLIDERGVRAATWAYDSQGRAISSEHAGGADKTVIAYVDDATTTVTNPLGHVVTYTYATVGGTRRMTAVVGEPTVGCPIANSHYTYDARGQIATQTDALGHVTAFTYDTQGRIVTQVEAQGTPEQRTTTTTWDGTSFRPKTVTTADRVTAYTYDAQGRPLSTTTRSLKD
;
A
#
# COMPACT_ATOMS: atom_id res chain seq x y z
N MET A 1 -3.08 -38.22 59.80
CA MET A 1 -3.45 -39.19 58.75
C MET A 1 -2.89 -38.63 57.45
N LYS A 2 -1.64 -38.94 57.07
CA LYS A 2 -1.10 -40.16 56.40
C LYS A 2 -1.56 -40.34 54.95
N THR A 3 -0.68 -39.98 53.99
CA THR A 3 -0.22 -40.73 52.78
C THR A 3 0.74 -39.81 52.00
N MET A 4 2.09 -39.95 51.99
CA MET A 4 2.97 -40.97 51.37
C MET A 4 2.54 -41.37 49.94
N LEU A 5 3.20 -40.91 48.87
CA LEU A 5 4.51 -41.27 48.26
C LEU A 5 4.35 -42.31 47.12
N ALA A 6 4.79 -41.94 45.91
CA ALA A 6 5.77 -42.67 45.07
C ALA A 6 5.42 -42.81 43.56
N ILE A 7 6.26 -42.14 42.76
CA ILE A 7 6.99 -42.65 41.58
C ILE A 7 6.20 -42.98 40.30
N SER A 8 6.49 -42.22 39.24
CA SER A 8 6.79 -42.80 37.92
C SER A 8 7.76 -41.90 37.15
N ALA A 9 8.71 -42.56 36.50
CA ALA A 9 9.97 -42.01 36.00
C ALA A 9 9.88 -41.39 34.61
N LEU A 10 10.79 -40.45 34.42
CA LEU A 10 11.37 -39.89 33.20
C LEU A 10 11.42 -40.85 31.99
N PHE A 11 10.96 -40.37 30.83
CA PHE A 11 11.71 -40.52 29.57
C PHE A 11 11.80 -39.14 28.91
N ALA A 12 13.04 -38.71 28.70
CA ALA A 12 13.42 -37.42 28.20
C ALA A 12 13.16 -37.32 26.68
N PHE A 13 12.39 -36.32 26.27
CA PHE A 13 12.83 -35.50 25.15
C PHE A 13 13.59 -34.34 25.77
N ALA A 14 14.92 -34.35 25.62
CA ALA A 14 15.70 -33.14 25.70
C ALA A 14 15.31 -32.27 24.49
N ALA A 15 14.15 -31.62 24.57
CA ALA A 15 14.02 -30.33 23.91
C ALA A 15 15.04 -29.45 24.65
N HIS A 16 16.17 -29.20 24.00
CA HIS A 16 16.95 -28.04 24.35
C HIS A 16 15.95 -26.89 24.37
N ALA A 17 15.72 -26.34 25.56
CA ALA A 17 14.98 -25.11 25.68
C ALA A 17 15.79 -24.07 24.91
N THR A 18 15.40 -23.81 23.66
CA THR A 18 15.82 -22.58 22.99
C THR A 18 15.08 -21.45 23.70
N PRO A 19 15.79 -20.47 24.28
CA PRO A 19 15.13 -19.36 24.95
C PRO A 19 14.30 -18.60 23.92
N ALA A 20 13.09 -18.21 24.34
CA ALA A 20 12.17 -17.42 23.54
C ALA A 20 12.83 -16.19 22.90
N ASP A 21 12.67 -16.06 21.59
CA ASP A 21 13.02 -14.89 20.80
C ASP A 21 12.23 -13.67 21.32
N LYS A 22 12.92 -12.67 21.88
CA LYS A 22 12.32 -11.44 22.38
C LYS A 22 12.83 -10.27 21.55
N VAL A 23 11.95 -9.67 20.75
CA VAL A 23 12.18 -8.32 20.21
C VAL A 23 11.85 -7.32 21.32
N TRP A 24 12.79 -6.45 21.67
CA TRP A 24 12.58 -5.39 22.66
C TRP A 24 13.44 -4.17 22.32
N PHE A 25 12.99 -3.00 22.78
CA PHE A 25 13.65 -1.72 22.52
C PHE A 25 14.13 -1.12 23.85
N ALA A 26 15.28 -0.44 23.82
CA ALA A 26 15.91 0.13 24.99
C ALA A 26 16.48 1.52 24.69
N LEU A 27 16.41 2.45 25.64
CA LEU A 27 16.92 3.82 25.53
C LEU A 27 18.36 3.94 26.05
N ASP A 28 19.18 4.74 25.36
CA ASP A 28 20.51 5.17 25.82
C ASP A 28 21.47 4.02 26.20
N SER A 29 21.42 2.90 25.46
CA SER A 29 22.35 1.79 25.70
C SER A 29 23.78 2.19 25.33
N PRO A 30 24.75 2.14 26.26
CA PRO A 30 26.14 2.47 25.97
C PRO A 30 26.90 1.34 25.27
N SER A 31 26.30 0.15 25.14
CA SER A 31 26.91 -1.04 24.54
C SER A 31 25.95 -1.76 23.60
N PHE A 32 26.53 -2.48 22.63
CA PHE A 32 25.81 -3.45 21.80
C PHE A 32 26.41 -4.84 22.03
N PRO A 33 25.59 -5.86 22.40
CA PRO A 33 24.16 -5.79 22.70
C PRO A 33 23.85 -4.97 23.99
N PRO A 34 22.59 -4.53 24.19
CA PRO A 34 22.19 -3.83 25.41
C PRO A 34 22.23 -4.77 26.63
N ALA A 35 22.40 -4.20 27.84
CA ALA A 35 22.49 -4.97 29.07
C ALA A 35 21.12 -5.52 29.54
N ASP A 36 21.11 -6.72 30.13
CA ASP A 36 19.89 -7.44 30.53
C ASP A 36 19.00 -6.73 31.58
N ASN A 37 19.50 -5.68 32.22
CA ASN A 37 18.80 -4.92 33.26
C ASN A 37 18.15 -3.62 32.76
N MET A 38 18.11 -3.38 31.45
CA MET A 38 17.49 -2.18 30.87
C MET A 38 15.95 -2.25 30.88
N VAL A 39 15.32 -1.07 30.86
CA VAL A 39 13.86 -0.97 30.70
C VAL A 39 13.49 -1.31 29.26
N HIS A 40 12.56 -2.26 29.10
CA HIS A 40 12.10 -2.71 27.80
C HIS A 40 10.84 -1.97 27.38
N TYR A 41 10.84 -1.46 26.15
CA TYR A 41 9.69 -0.83 25.53
C TYR A 41 9.06 -1.73 24.47
N PRO A 42 7.74 -1.65 24.26
CA PRO A 42 7.03 -2.49 23.29
C PRO A 42 7.28 -2.08 21.83
N SER A 43 7.79 -0.85 21.57
CA SER A 43 8.16 -0.38 20.24
C SER A 43 9.27 0.68 20.30
N ALA A 44 9.98 0.89 19.18
CA ALA A 44 10.97 1.96 19.04
C ALA A 44 10.34 3.34 19.27
N ASP A 45 9.13 3.56 18.74
CA ASP A 45 8.36 4.80 18.93
C ASP A 45 7.97 5.00 20.40
N ALA A 46 7.54 3.95 21.11
CA ALA A 46 7.23 4.04 22.54
C ALA A 46 8.46 4.39 23.39
N ALA A 47 9.62 3.82 23.05
CA ALA A 47 10.89 4.16 23.68
C ALA A 47 11.25 5.64 23.43
N CYS A 48 11.22 6.08 22.17
CA CYS A 48 11.61 7.42 21.79
C CYS A 48 10.62 8.51 22.25
N LYS A 49 9.31 8.21 22.34
CA LYS A 49 8.33 9.08 23.01
C LYS A 49 8.58 9.20 24.51
N ALA A 50 9.07 8.15 25.15
CA ALA A 50 9.45 8.20 26.56
C ALA A 50 10.70 9.09 26.78
N ALA A 51 11.72 8.99 25.93
CA ALA A 51 12.88 9.90 25.95
C ALA A 51 12.45 11.36 25.69
N TYR A 52 11.67 11.58 24.63
CA TYR A 52 11.13 12.89 24.29
C TYR A 52 10.38 13.54 25.46
N LYS A 53 9.49 12.78 26.11
CA LYS A 53 8.73 13.26 27.27
C LYS A 53 9.64 13.63 28.45
N ALA A 54 10.70 12.86 28.68
CA ALA A 54 11.68 13.15 29.72
C ALA A 54 12.46 14.43 29.42
N ASP A 55 12.86 14.66 28.16
CA ASP A 55 13.55 15.88 27.75
C ASP A 55 12.64 17.11 27.79
N VAL A 56 11.40 17.02 27.28
CA VAL A 56 10.44 18.12 27.39
C VAL A 56 10.27 18.55 28.85
N ALA A 57 10.14 17.60 29.77
CA ALA A 57 10.03 17.91 31.21
C ALA A 57 11.29 18.58 31.78
N LYS A 58 12.47 18.21 31.29
CA LYS A 58 13.77 18.76 31.70
C LYS A 58 14.02 20.18 31.19
N TYR A 59 13.53 20.51 30.00
CA TYR A 59 13.81 21.79 29.33
C TYR A 59 12.67 22.82 29.42
N ASN A 60 11.52 22.45 29.99
CA ASN A 60 10.37 23.35 30.17
C ASN A 60 10.66 24.60 31.05
N SER A 61 11.79 24.63 31.78
CA SER A 61 12.15 25.73 32.70
C SER A 61 13.25 26.68 32.24
N ASP A 62 13.94 26.44 31.11
CA ASP A 62 15.25 27.07 30.83
C ASP A 62 15.36 27.77 29.45
N THR A 63 14.30 28.46 29.00
CA THR A 63 14.25 29.25 27.74
C THR A 63 14.55 28.48 26.44
N THR A 64 14.74 27.16 26.54
CA THR A 64 15.00 26.23 25.43
C THR A 64 13.69 25.58 24.99
N HIS A 65 13.45 25.56 23.67
CA HIS A 65 12.28 24.92 23.09
C HIS A 65 12.68 23.55 22.55
N VAL A 66 12.16 22.48 23.16
CA VAL A 66 12.22 21.15 22.55
C VAL A 66 11.28 21.15 21.35
N LEU A 67 11.80 20.83 20.16
CA LEU A 67 11.03 20.78 18.92
C LEU A 67 10.10 19.57 18.93
N ALA A 68 9.21 19.41 17.94
CA ALA A 68 8.37 18.22 17.90
C ALA A 68 9.20 16.94 17.88
N TYR A 69 8.64 15.94 18.53
CA TYR A 69 9.09 14.57 18.41
C TYR A 69 9.18 14.15 16.94
N VAL A 70 10.32 13.56 16.57
CA VAL A 70 10.51 12.90 15.29
C VAL A 70 10.56 11.41 15.56
N ALA A 71 9.73 10.65 14.84
CA ALA A 71 9.72 9.20 14.91
C ALA A 71 11.15 8.64 14.67
N PRO A 72 11.54 7.54 15.33
CA PRO A 72 12.90 7.06 15.26
C PRO A 72 13.24 6.65 13.84
N THR A 73 14.45 7.00 13.41
CA THR A 73 14.96 6.62 12.09
C THR A 73 15.84 5.39 12.23
N PHE A 74 15.61 4.40 11.38
CA PHE A 74 16.49 3.24 11.30
C PHE A 74 17.89 3.68 10.83
N ALA A 75 18.93 3.27 11.56
CA ALA A 75 20.30 3.75 11.47
C ALA A 75 21.28 2.62 11.08
N PRO A 76 21.39 2.26 9.78
CA PRO A 76 22.16 1.10 9.31
C PRO A 76 23.69 1.27 9.26
N MET A 77 24.24 2.44 9.63
CA MET A 77 25.67 2.76 9.43
C MET A 77 26.60 2.31 10.57
N SER A 78 26.08 1.71 11.65
CA SER A 78 26.85 1.30 12.84
C SER A 78 27.45 -0.11 12.76
N GLY A 79 27.37 -0.76 11.59
CA GLY A 79 27.91 -2.11 11.39
C GLY A 79 27.05 -3.24 11.98
N ASN A 80 25.84 -2.95 12.47
CA ASN A 80 24.85 -3.95 12.88
C ASN A 80 23.44 -3.64 12.34
N PRO A 81 22.63 -4.65 11.97
CA PRO A 81 21.42 -4.48 11.15
C PRO A 81 20.19 -3.82 11.80
N TYR A 82 20.29 -3.28 13.02
CA TYR A 82 19.12 -3.17 13.89
C TYR A 82 19.13 -1.98 14.86
N ILE A 83 19.85 -0.90 14.53
CA ILE A 83 19.86 0.31 15.36
C ILE A 83 18.79 1.28 14.85
N TYR A 84 17.91 1.73 15.74
CA TYR A 84 17.01 2.86 15.54
C TYR A 84 17.57 4.05 16.33
N ASN A 85 17.77 5.19 15.69
CA ASN A 85 18.18 6.38 16.40
C ASN A 85 16.98 7.31 16.55
N CYS A 86 16.85 7.91 17.72
CA CYS A 86 16.04 9.10 17.87
C CYS A 86 16.88 10.18 18.53
N ASP A 87 16.79 11.38 17.99
CA ASP A 87 17.36 12.56 18.62
C ASP A 87 16.20 13.40 19.14
N THR A 88 16.29 13.89 20.37
CA THR A 88 15.46 15.01 20.78
C THR A 88 16.11 16.29 20.28
N LEU A 89 15.38 17.06 19.47
CA LEU A 89 15.86 18.33 18.96
C LEU A 89 15.50 19.44 19.93
N ALA A 90 16.48 20.24 20.34
CA ALA A 90 16.27 21.40 21.20
C ALA A 90 16.79 22.67 20.54
N ARG A 91 16.13 23.81 20.75
CA ARG A 91 16.54 25.11 20.23
C ARG A 91 16.65 26.14 21.36
N ALA A 92 17.83 26.75 21.48
CA ALA A 92 18.05 27.92 22.32
C ALA A 92 17.98 29.20 21.45
N GLY A 93 16.88 29.96 21.55
CA GLY A 93 16.72 31.22 20.81
C GLY A 93 16.65 31.05 19.27
N GLU A 94 17.23 31.99 18.52
CA GLU A 94 17.19 31.97 17.04
C GLU A 94 18.28 31.09 16.38
N GLY A 95 19.14 30.42 17.16
CA GLY A 95 20.19 29.53 16.66
C GLY A 95 19.69 28.24 15.97
N PRO A 96 20.59 27.46 15.32
CA PRO A 96 20.24 26.15 14.76
C PRO A 96 19.85 25.16 15.88
N PRO A 97 18.98 24.17 15.61
CA PRO A 97 18.66 23.12 16.58
C PRO A 97 19.89 22.30 16.97
N GLU A 98 19.99 21.98 18.25
CA GLU A 98 20.95 21.03 18.82
C GLU A 98 20.31 19.64 18.93
N HIS A 99 21.09 18.61 18.63
CA HIS A 99 20.67 17.22 18.75
C HIS A 99 21.03 16.69 20.14
N ILE A 100 20.04 16.14 20.83
CA ILE A 100 20.22 15.33 22.03
C ILE A 100 20.07 13.88 21.58
N PRO A 101 21.18 13.14 21.39
CA PRO A 101 21.11 11.83 20.80
C PRO A 101 20.64 10.78 21.81
N HIS A 102 19.67 9.96 21.40
CA HIS A 102 19.27 8.73 22.06
C HIS A 102 19.47 7.55 21.11
N ILE A 103 20.23 6.55 21.56
CA ILE A 103 20.54 5.36 20.76
C ILE A 103 19.58 4.23 21.14
N ILE A 104 18.84 3.68 20.17
CA ILE A 104 17.99 2.48 20.33
C ILE A 104 18.53 1.35 19.46
N ALA A 105 18.64 0.13 19.96
CA ALA A 105 19.07 -1.03 19.18
C ALA A 105 18.15 -2.25 19.40
N VAL A 106 18.13 -3.17 18.43
CA VAL A 106 17.38 -4.45 18.42
C VAL A 106 18.34 -5.61 18.06
N VAL A 107 18.16 -6.84 18.58
CA VAL A 107 18.82 -8.12 18.19
C VAL A 107 17.82 -9.26 18.51
N GLU A 108 17.66 -10.42 17.84
CA GLU A 108 18.39 -11.22 16.83
C GLU A 108 17.38 -11.72 15.75
N ALA A 109 17.91 -12.30 14.65
CA ALA A 109 17.25 -12.89 13.46
C ALA A 109 15.78 -12.52 13.20
N PRO A 110 15.48 -11.81 12.09
CA PRO A 110 14.19 -11.15 11.96
C PRO A 110 13.09 -12.17 12.11
N CYS A 111 13.17 -13.33 11.47
CA CYS A 111 12.15 -14.36 11.50
C CYS A 111 12.72 -15.79 11.53
N ASP A 112 11.91 -16.75 12.00
CA ASP A 112 12.14 -18.19 11.83
C ASP A 112 12.38 -18.56 10.36
N VAL A 113 12.99 -19.72 10.10
CA VAL A 113 13.39 -20.19 8.75
C VAL A 113 12.22 -20.20 7.73
N ASP A 114 10.98 -20.25 8.19
CA ASP A 114 9.76 -20.32 7.35
C ASP A 114 8.93 -19.01 7.35
N LYS A 115 9.47 -17.91 7.87
CA LYS A 115 8.78 -16.62 8.01
C LYS A 115 9.54 -15.49 7.30
N VAL A 116 8.78 -14.53 6.78
CA VAL A 116 9.28 -13.32 6.11
C VAL A 116 8.99 -12.12 7.01
N PHE A 117 9.97 -11.23 7.15
CA PHE A 117 9.76 -9.99 7.91
C PHE A 117 8.93 -9.04 7.06
N ASP A 118 7.72 -8.75 7.53
CA ASP A 118 6.88 -7.73 6.93
C ASP A 118 7.28 -6.37 7.52
N PHE A 119 7.99 -5.58 6.70
CA PHE A 119 8.42 -4.23 7.08
C PHE A 119 7.24 -3.27 7.33
N VAL A 120 6.03 -3.62 6.91
CA VAL A 120 4.81 -2.82 7.09
C VAL A 120 4.21 -3.07 8.48
N THR A 121 4.11 -4.33 8.91
CA THR A 121 3.57 -4.68 10.23
C THR A 121 4.64 -4.69 11.32
N GLY A 122 5.91 -4.83 10.95
CA GLY A 122 7.02 -5.05 11.88
C GLY A 122 7.03 -6.47 12.47
N GLU A 123 6.24 -7.39 11.89
CA GLU A 123 6.10 -8.76 12.35
C GLU A 123 6.71 -9.76 11.37
N CYS A 124 6.98 -10.96 11.89
CA CYS A 124 7.35 -12.11 11.08
C CYS A 124 6.13 -12.90 10.70
N VAL A 125 5.79 -12.77 9.44
CA VAL A 125 4.61 -13.36 8.86
C VAL A 125 5.02 -14.65 8.15
N LEU A 126 4.13 -15.65 8.09
CA LEU A 126 4.39 -16.79 7.23
C LEU A 126 4.50 -16.32 5.76
N ASP A 127 5.17 -17.07 4.90
CA ASP A 127 5.27 -16.71 3.46
C ASP A 127 3.87 -16.51 2.81
N GLY A 128 2.84 -17.18 3.34
CA GLY A 128 1.43 -17.02 2.98
C GLY A 128 0.69 -15.85 3.65
N ASP A 129 1.28 -15.17 4.61
CA ASP A 129 0.72 -13.97 5.25
C ASP A 129 1.33 -12.70 4.64
N ALA A 130 2.54 -12.79 4.07
CA ALA A 130 3.13 -11.76 3.21
C ALA A 130 2.29 -11.49 1.93
N LEU A 131 1.28 -12.32 1.65
CA LEU A 131 0.28 -12.07 0.61
C LEU A 131 -0.58 -10.83 0.93
N ALA A 132 -0.83 -10.53 2.21
CA ALA A 132 -1.75 -9.48 2.63
C ALA A 132 -1.32 -8.11 2.09
N ARG A 133 -0.06 -7.72 2.32
CA ARG A 133 0.49 -6.47 1.80
C ARG A 133 0.46 -6.37 0.27
N LYS A 134 0.50 -7.51 -0.45
CA LYS A 134 0.44 -7.54 -1.92
C LYS A 134 -0.99 -7.41 -2.45
N GLN A 135 -1.98 -7.71 -1.61
CA GLN A 135 -3.42 -7.65 -1.94
C GLN A 135 -4.12 -6.43 -1.31
N PHE A 136 -3.41 -5.65 -0.50
CA PHE A 136 -3.79 -4.28 -0.20
C PHE A 136 -3.70 -3.43 -1.46
N GLY A 137 -4.26 -2.24 -1.40
CA GLY A 137 -4.36 -1.35 -2.54
C GLY A 137 -5.76 -1.33 -3.13
N ASP A 138 -5.86 -0.61 -4.24
CA ASP A 138 -7.09 -0.50 -4.99
C ASP A 138 -7.45 -1.85 -5.65
N PRO A 139 -8.67 -2.38 -5.45
CA PRO A 139 -9.07 -3.61 -6.12
C PRO A 139 -9.04 -3.51 -7.66
N ASP A 140 -9.17 -2.29 -8.21
CA ASP A 140 -9.24 -2.06 -9.66
C ASP A 140 -7.83 -1.91 -10.31
N ASP A 141 -6.80 -1.55 -9.53
CA ASP A 141 -5.42 -1.36 -10.04
C ASP A 141 -4.61 -2.67 -10.18
N ASP A 142 -5.16 -3.83 -9.78
CA ASP A 142 -4.54 -5.14 -10.03
C ASP A 142 -5.04 -5.74 -11.36
N PRO A 143 -4.20 -5.77 -12.42
CA PRO A 143 -4.54 -6.41 -13.69
C PRO A 143 -4.82 -7.93 -13.58
N ASN A 144 -4.77 -8.50 -12.38
CA ASN A 144 -5.03 -9.90 -12.12
C ASN A 144 -6.09 -10.13 -11.03
N ASN A 145 -6.83 -9.09 -10.62
CA ASN A 145 -8.02 -9.21 -9.76
C ASN A 145 -9.16 -8.23 -10.12
N ASP A 146 -9.04 -7.45 -11.21
CA ASP A 146 -10.13 -6.67 -11.79
C ASP A 146 -10.78 -7.39 -12.99
N PRO A 147 -12.06 -7.77 -12.86
CA PRO A 147 -12.90 -7.98 -14.02
C PRO A 147 -14.23 -7.25 -13.80
N ASN A 148 -14.15 -5.93 -13.77
CA ASN A 148 -15.21 -4.92 -13.85
C ASN A 148 -16.65 -5.44 -13.71
N ASP A 149 -17.22 -5.14 -12.54
CA ASP A 149 -18.62 -4.76 -12.26
C ASP A 149 -19.45 -5.72 -11.37
N CYS A 150 -19.11 -7.00 -11.18
CA CYS A 150 -19.99 -7.87 -10.36
C CYS A 150 -19.65 -7.95 -8.87
N GLN A 151 -18.52 -7.40 -8.45
CA GLN A 151 -18.08 -7.40 -7.05
C GLN A 151 -18.52 -6.07 -6.45
N GLY A 152 -19.27 -6.09 -5.35
CA GLY A 152 -19.87 -4.89 -4.76
C GLY A 152 -18.82 -3.82 -4.52
N ASN A 153 -18.74 -2.83 -5.40
CA ASN A 153 -17.80 -1.72 -5.30
C ASN A 153 -18.02 -1.06 -3.93
N PRO A 154 -16.99 -0.90 -3.07
CA PRO A 154 -15.55 -1.07 -3.28
C PRO A 154 -14.89 -2.26 -2.54
N ILE A 155 -15.48 -3.46 -2.57
CA ILE A 155 -14.97 -4.64 -1.85
C ILE A 155 -14.18 -5.57 -2.78
N ASN A 156 -12.94 -5.91 -2.39
CA ASN A 156 -12.18 -6.99 -2.99
C ASN A 156 -12.76 -8.35 -2.52
N ALA A 157 -13.47 -9.09 -3.38
CA ALA A 157 -14.15 -10.33 -3.00
C ALA A 157 -13.19 -11.51 -2.74
N ALA A 158 -11.90 -11.40 -3.04
CA ALA A 158 -10.91 -12.44 -2.74
C ALA A 158 -10.46 -12.45 -1.27
N ILE A 159 -10.43 -11.27 -0.64
CA ILE A 159 -9.92 -11.10 0.73
C ILE A 159 -10.86 -10.34 1.66
N GLY A 160 -11.94 -9.76 1.15
CA GLY A 160 -12.89 -8.96 1.92
C GLY A 160 -12.35 -7.62 2.40
N ASN A 161 -11.29 -7.14 1.76
CA ASN A 161 -10.84 -5.77 1.95
C ASN A 161 -11.86 -4.81 1.32
N LYS A 162 -12.51 -4.02 2.17
CA LYS A 162 -13.26 -2.84 1.73
C LYS A 162 -12.27 -1.70 1.52
N PHE A 163 -12.18 -1.24 0.28
CA PHE A 163 -11.40 -0.07 -0.11
C PHE A 163 -12.29 1.18 -0.12
N GLN A 164 -11.80 2.41 0.10
CA GLN A 164 -12.64 3.61 -0.14
C GLN A 164 -11.78 4.74 -0.68
N ARG A 165 -12.21 5.35 -1.78
CA ARG A 165 -11.57 6.51 -2.41
C ARG A 165 -12.34 7.78 -2.04
N GLU A 166 -11.64 8.79 -1.52
CA GLU A 166 -12.22 10.11 -1.18
C GLU A 166 -11.35 11.23 -1.78
N SER A 167 -11.87 11.96 -2.76
CA SER A 167 -11.15 13.07 -3.38
C SER A 167 -11.38 14.38 -2.62
N ASP A 168 -10.32 14.92 -2.03
CA ASP A 168 -10.36 16.18 -1.28
C ASP A 168 -10.01 17.39 -2.15
N PHE A 169 -9.10 17.18 -3.11
CA PHE A 169 -8.64 18.20 -4.04
C PHE A 169 -8.25 17.59 -5.39
N ALA A 170 -8.59 18.30 -6.46
CA ALA A 170 -8.03 18.16 -7.79
C ALA A 170 -7.98 19.56 -8.40
N ASP A 171 -6.87 19.92 -9.03
CA ASP A 171 -6.77 21.16 -9.81
C ASP A 171 -7.46 21.04 -11.17
N ALA A 172 -7.56 22.17 -11.87
CA ALA A 172 -8.30 22.25 -13.13
C ALA A 172 -7.59 21.55 -14.30
N ASP A 173 -6.26 21.41 -14.24
CA ASP A 173 -5.46 20.75 -15.28
C ASP A 173 -5.15 19.28 -14.95
N GLY A 174 -5.49 18.82 -13.74
CA GLY A 174 -5.45 17.43 -13.32
C GLY A 174 -4.07 16.95 -12.90
N GLU A 175 -3.10 17.84 -12.66
CA GLU A 175 -1.77 17.46 -12.21
C GLU A 175 -1.71 17.28 -10.69
N LEU A 176 -2.18 18.25 -9.91
CA LEU A 176 -2.28 18.11 -8.45
C LEU A 176 -3.63 17.53 -8.06
N ALA A 177 -3.58 16.40 -7.36
CA ALA A 177 -4.72 15.81 -6.70
C ALA A 177 -4.34 15.31 -5.31
N PHE A 178 -5.30 15.35 -4.40
CA PHE A 178 -5.19 14.73 -3.09
C PHE A 178 -6.41 13.84 -2.89
N ILE A 179 -6.16 12.53 -2.96
CA ILE A 179 -7.15 11.49 -2.77
C ILE A 179 -6.73 10.70 -1.54
N ARG A 180 -7.68 10.41 -0.66
CA ARG A 180 -7.51 9.50 0.46
C ARG A 180 -8.02 8.12 0.11
N PHE A 181 -7.30 7.12 0.62
CA PHE A 181 -7.56 5.70 0.39
C PHE A 181 -7.73 4.98 1.72
N TYR A 182 -8.91 4.42 1.96
CA TYR A 182 -9.15 3.56 3.12
C TYR A 182 -8.97 2.10 2.74
N ASN A 183 -8.48 1.29 3.68
CA ASN A 183 -8.39 -0.16 3.54
C ASN A 183 -8.90 -0.82 4.82
N SER A 184 -9.89 -1.71 4.75
CA SER A 184 -10.38 -2.40 5.96
C SER A 184 -9.44 -3.49 6.43
N ALA A 185 -8.50 -3.97 5.61
CA ALA A 185 -7.57 -5.01 6.03
C ALA A 185 -6.56 -4.52 7.09
N ASP A 186 -6.35 -3.20 7.20
CA ASP A 186 -5.60 -2.58 8.29
C ASP A 186 -6.35 -1.46 9.03
N GLY A 187 -7.56 -1.12 8.58
CA GLY A 187 -8.39 -0.05 9.14
C GLY A 187 -7.80 1.35 8.96
N GLY A 188 -6.84 1.52 8.05
CA GLY A 188 -6.05 2.74 7.88
C GLY A 188 -6.50 3.60 6.71
N TRP A 189 -6.31 4.92 6.85
CA TRP A 189 -6.39 5.88 5.75
C TRP A 189 -4.99 6.25 5.26
N ARG A 190 -4.81 6.27 3.94
CA ARG A 190 -3.62 6.72 3.21
C ARG A 190 -3.99 7.81 2.23
N HIS A 191 -3.01 8.35 1.50
CA HIS A 191 -3.26 9.39 0.50
C HIS A 191 -2.23 9.38 -0.63
N THR A 192 -2.53 10.07 -1.74
CA THR A 192 -1.74 10.18 -3.00
C THR A 192 -0.24 10.52 -2.84
N TYR A 193 0.16 11.06 -1.69
CA TYR A 193 1.54 11.45 -1.39
C TYR A 193 2.14 10.65 -0.23
N GLY A 194 1.50 9.54 0.13
CA GLY A 194 1.83 8.69 1.28
C GLY A 194 2.79 7.55 0.97
N ALA A 195 3.19 7.35 -0.29
CA ALA A 195 4.13 6.30 -0.65
C ALA A 195 5.46 6.48 0.10
N ASN A 196 5.97 5.40 0.69
CA ASN A 196 7.18 5.42 1.51
C ASN A 196 8.05 4.19 1.26
N LEU A 197 9.36 4.38 1.42
CA LEU A 197 10.34 3.32 1.27
C LEU A 197 11.02 3.04 2.61
N LEU A 198 11.00 1.81 3.07
CA LEU A 198 11.80 1.36 4.20
C LEU A 198 13.02 0.60 3.66
N VAL A 199 14.22 0.98 4.08
CA VAL A 199 15.47 0.37 3.60
C VAL A 199 16.21 -0.26 4.77
N GLY A 200 16.33 -1.58 4.76
CA GLY A 200 17.02 -2.38 5.76
C GLY A 200 18.37 -2.93 5.27
N MET A 201 18.97 -3.82 6.06
CA MET A 201 20.15 -4.56 5.60
C MET A 201 19.75 -5.58 4.53
N GLY A 202 20.20 -5.36 3.31
CA GLY A 202 20.01 -6.29 2.20
C GLY A 202 18.59 -6.36 1.65
N ALA A 203 17.67 -5.50 2.10
CA ALA A 203 16.30 -5.43 1.60
C ALA A 203 15.71 -4.02 1.65
N ALA A 204 14.67 -3.78 0.86
CA ALA A 204 13.84 -2.58 0.92
C ALA A 204 12.37 -2.95 0.72
N ALA A 205 11.46 -2.25 1.41
CA ALA A 205 10.02 -2.39 1.26
C ALA A 205 9.42 -1.05 0.84
N LEU A 206 8.73 -1.05 -0.31
CA LEU A 206 8.00 0.10 -0.83
C LEU A 206 6.51 -0.12 -0.56
N THR A 207 5.91 0.75 0.23
CA THR A 207 4.45 0.83 0.37
C THR A 207 3.95 1.97 -0.52
N PHE A 208 3.00 1.65 -1.40
CA PHE A 208 2.35 2.59 -2.30
C PHE A 208 1.28 3.39 -1.56
N ASP A 209 0.77 4.43 -2.21
CA ASP A 209 -0.24 5.34 -1.67
C ASP A 209 -1.60 4.66 -1.43
N ASP A 210 -1.92 3.60 -2.17
CA ASP A 210 -3.11 2.77 -1.99
C ASP A 210 -2.96 1.72 -0.86
N GLY A 211 -1.75 1.51 -0.36
CA GLY A 211 -1.42 0.57 0.69
C GLY A 211 -0.88 -0.78 0.22
N ARG A 212 -0.85 -1.05 -1.09
CA ARG A 212 -0.08 -2.19 -1.61
C ARG A 212 1.39 -2.02 -1.23
N ALA A 213 2.10 -3.12 -0.96
CA ALA A 213 3.54 -3.06 -0.75
C ALA A 213 4.32 -4.14 -1.49
N SER A 214 5.55 -3.77 -1.87
CA SER A 214 6.49 -4.60 -2.60
C SER A 214 7.84 -4.65 -1.92
N VAL A 215 8.44 -5.84 -1.86
CA VAL A 215 9.76 -6.05 -1.24
C VAL A 215 10.82 -6.26 -2.32
N PHE A 216 12.02 -5.77 -2.03
CA PHE A 216 13.19 -5.86 -2.89
C PHE A 216 14.37 -6.38 -2.08
N SER A 217 15.09 -7.35 -2.63
CA SER A 217 16.42 -7.72 -2.13
C SER A 217 17.46 -6.73 -2.66
N VAL A 218 18.25 -6.13 -1.78
CA VAL A 218 19.24 -5.07 -2.10
C VAL A 218 20.65 -5.64 -2.09
N LYS A 219 21.36 -5.54 -3.22
CA LYS A 219 22.80 -5.86 -3.32
C LYS A 219 23.53 -4.69 -3.98
N GLY A 220 24.34 -3.97 -3.20
CA GLY A 220 25.02 -2.75 -3.67
C GLY A 220 24.02 -1.65 -4.03
N SER A 221 24.01 -1.20 -5.28
CA SER A 221 23.09 -0.18 -5.80
C SER A 221 21.84 -0.73 -6.50
N VAL A 222 21.75 -2.06 -6.66
CA VAL A 222 20.66 -2.72 -7.38
C VAL A 222 19.72 -3.40 -6.40
N ALA A 223 18.42 -3.13 -6.55
CA ALA A 223 17.36 -3.84 -5.85
C ALA A 223 16.64 -4.79 -6.83
N THR A 224 16.50 -6.05 -6.42
CA THR A 224 15.76 -7.08 -7.17
C THR A 224 14.43 -7.29 -6.47
N GLY A 225 13.33 -6.96 -7.16
CA GLY A 225 11.99 -7.17 -6.64
C GLY A 225 11.63 -8.66 -6.52
N GLU A 226 10.59 -8.94 -5.74
CA GLU A 226 9.93 -10.25 -5.76
C GLU A 226 9.43 -10.61 -7.17
N SER A 227 9.16 -11.90 -7.42
CA SER A 227 8.79 -12.40 -8.76
C SER A 227 7.55 -11.74 -9.37
N SER A 228 6.62 -11.29 -8.53
CA SER A 228 5.40 -10.57 -8.93
C SER A 228 5.60 -9.06 -9.08
N GLU A 229 6.72 -8.50 -8.63
CA GLU A 229 7.03 -7.08 -8.79
C GLU A 229 7.53 -6.81 -10.21
N ARG A 230 6.89 -5.85 -10.89
CA ARG A 230 7.13 -5.52 -12.31
C ARG A 230 7.89 -4.21 -12.49
N GLY A 231 7.87 -3.35 -11.49
CA GLY A 231 8.69 -2.16 -11.40
C GLY A 231 10.13 -2.48 -11.00
N SER A 232 10.96 -1.45 -11.01
CA SER A 232 12.38 -1.56 -10.66
C SER A 232 12.73 -0.52 -9.62
N LEU A 233 13.53 -0.93 -8.63
CA LEU A 233 14.08 -0.05 -7.61
C LEU A 233 15.60 0.02 -7.78
N SER A 234 16.14 1.23 -7.77
CA SER A 234 17.57 1.46 -7.93
C SER A 234 18.06 2.59 -7.04
N ARG A 235 19.33 2.54 -6.65
CA ARG A 235 19.98 3.61 -5.88
C ARG A 235 20.74 4.55 -6.81
N SER A 236 20.50 5.85 -6.69
CA SER A 236 21.21 6.91 -7.41
C SER A 236 21.75 7.94 -6.42
N GLY A 237 23.04 7.83 -6.09
CA GLY A 237 23.64 8.61 -5.00
C GLY A 237 22.99 8.30 -3.65
N SER A 238 22.50 9.34 -2.97
CA SER A 238 21.75 9.22 -1.70
C SER A 238 20.26 8.92 -1.89
N LYS A 239 19.77 8.90 -3.13
CA LYS A 239 18.34 8.73 -3.44
C LYS A 239 18.02 7.30 -3.88
N TRP A 240 16.77 6.92 -3.68
CA TRP A 240 16.18 5.72 -4.25
C TRP A 240 15.17 6.09 -5.32
N ILE A 241 15.16 5.34 -6.43
CA ILE A 241 14.29 5.59 -7.58
C ILE A 241 13.54 4.31 -7.88
N TYR A 242 12.23 4.34 -7.70
CA TYR A 242 11.33 3.32 -8.19
C TYR A 242 10.71 3.76 -9.51
N THR A 243 10.74 2.88 -10.51
CA THR A 243 10.06 3.07 -11.80
C THR A 243 8.97 2.03 -11.96
N SER A 244 7.71 2.47 -12.07
CA SER A 244 6.56 1.60 -12.27
C SER A 244 6.52 1.07 -13.72
N PRO A 245 5.80 -0.03 -13.96
CA PRO A 245 5.48 -0.49 -15.31
C PRO A 245 4.92 0.62 -16.21
N ALA A 246 4.04 1.46 -15.68
CA ALA A 246 3.41 2.56 -16.42
C ALA A 246 4.37 3.73 -16.72
N ASN A 247 5.67 3.61 -16.39
CA ASN A 247 6.68 4.66 -16.51
C ASN A 247 6.44 5.85 -15.58
N GLU A 248 5.76 5.61 -14.46
CA GLU A 248 5.76 6.57 -13.35
C GLU A 248 7.03 6.38 -12.54
N VAL A 249 7.53 7.47 -11.96
CA VAL A 249 8.76 7.43 -11.17
C VAL A 249 8.59 8.09 -9.84
N TYR A 250 8.91 7.33 -8.80
CA TYR A 250 8.92 7.74 -7.41
C TYR A 250 10.37 7.90 -6.99
N THR A 251 10.72 9.08 -6.49
CA THR A 251 12.07 9.38 -6.01
C THR A 251 12.03 9.61 -4.51
N PHE A 252 12.75 8.79 -3.76
CA PHE A 252 12.85 8.87 -2.31
C PHE A 252 14.20 9.43 -1.87
N ASN A 253 14.23 10.13 -0.73
CA ASN A 253 15.49 10.51 -0.08
C ASN A 253 16.15 9.30 0.61
N GLY A 254 17.30 9.52 1.27
CA GLY A 254 18.04 8.45 1.94
C GLY A 254 17.30 7.82 3.11
N GLN A 255 16.33 8.55 3.69
CA GLN A 255 15.43 8.12 4.74
C GLN A 255 14.14 7.46 4.20
N GLY A 256 13.98 7.39 2.88
CA GLY A 256 12.84 6.73 2.26
C GLY A 256 11.56 7.57 2.16
N GLN A 257 11.64 8.88 2.36
CA GLN A 257 10.51 9.80 2.16
C GLN A 257 10.39 10.19 0.69
N LEU A 258 9.16 10.23 0.15
CA LEU A 258 8.90 10.60 -1.24
C LEU A 258 9.26 12.08 -1.48
N THR A 259 10.19 12.36 -2.37
CA THR A 259 10.63 13.73 -2.71
C THR A 259 10.16 14.18 -4.09
N SER A 260 9.84 13.24 -4.98
CA SER A 260 9.28 13.56 -6.28
C SER A 260 8.46 12.39 -6.83
N TYR A 261 7.35 12.72 -7.47
CA TYR A 261 6.55 11.83 -8.28
C TYR A 261 6.52 12.37 -9.71
N ARG A 262 6.89 11.55 -10.69
CA ARG A 262 6.75 11.85 -12.11
C ARG A 262 5.72 10.91 -12.72
N ALA A 263 4.64 11.49 -13.24
CA ALA A 263 3.60 10.75 -13.94
C ALA A 263 4.11 10.21 -15.29
N ALA A 264 3.39 9.24 -15.85
CA ALA A 264 3.71 8.63 -17.13
C ALA A 264 3.79 9.64 -18.30
N ASN A 265 3.08 10.76 -18.24
CA ASN A 265 3.12 11.82 -19.26
C ASN A 265 4.33 12.78 -19.12
N GLY A 266 5.18 12.58 -18.11
CA GLY A 266 6.38 13.38 -17.84
C GLY A 266 6.15 14.56 -16.89
N LEU A 267 4.91 14.89 -16.54
CA LEU A 267 4.61 15.89 -15.52
C LEU A 267 5.18 15.43 -14.16
N THR A 268 5.81 16.35 -13.45
CA THR A 268 6.58 16.08 -12.25
C THR A 268 6.11 16.95 -11.09
N GLN A 269 5.79 16.28 -9.99
CA GLN A 269 5.47 16.88 -8.71
C GLN A 269 6.67 16.70 -7.76
N THR A 270 6.95 17.71 -6.95
CA THR A 270 8.05 17.73 -6.00
C THR A 270 7.53 18.00 -4.60
N LEU A 271 8.03 17.26 -3.62
CA LEU A 271 7.60 17.34 -2.23
C LEU A 271 8.73 17.92 -1.39
N THR A 272 8.40 18.93 -0.59
CA THR A 272 9.31 19.54 0.39
C THR A 272 8.71 19.40 1.77
N TYR A 273 9.55 19.00 2.72
CA TYR A 273 9.18 18.71 4.10
C TYR A 273 9.66 19.83 5.01
N GLY A 274 8.82 20.20 5.97
CA GLY A 274 9.12 21.19 7.00
C GLY A 274 8.13 21.04 8.15
N PHE A 275 8.01 22.09 8.96
CA PHE A 275 7.11 22.09 10.11
C PHE A 275 6.19 23.33 10.09
N ASP A 276 4.98 23.19 10.62
CA ASP A 276 4.12 24.34 10.93
C ASP A 276 4.53 25.01 12.27
N ALA A 277 3.77 26.02 12.70
CA ALA A 277 4.04 26.73 13.96
C ALA A 277 3.83 25.87 15.22
N ASN A 278 3.12 24.75 15.09
CA ASN A 278 2.86 23.78 16.15
C ASN A 278 3.78 22.57 16.04
N PHE A 279 4.79 22.64 15.17
CA PHE A 279 5.73 21.56 14.87
C PHE A 279 5.11 20.30 14.27
N ASN A 280 3.92 20.41 13.67
CA ASN A 280 3.36 19.33 12.85
C ASN A 280 4.13 19.22 11.53
N ASN A 281 4.23 18.01 10.98
CA ASN A 281 4.90 17.74 9.72
C ASN A 281 4.12 18.41 8.58
N LYS A 282 4.70 19.46 8.00
CA LYS A 282 4.13 20.24 6.90
C LYS A 282 4.80 19.83 5.61
N VAL A 283 4.03 19.29 4.69
CA VAL A 283 4.49 18.88 3.36
C VAL A 283 3.92 19.82 2.32
N THR A 284 4.79 20.38 1.49
CA THR A 284 4.41 21.22 0.34
C THR A 284 4.70 20.45 -0.93
N VAL A 285 3.67 20.21 -1.73
CA VAL A 285 3.75 19.63 -3.06
C VAL A 285 3.69 20.76 -4.09
N LYS A 286 4.62 20.76 -5.03
CA LYS A 286 4.67 21.69 -6.15
C LYS A 286 4.65 20.93 -7.47
N ASP A 287 3.75 21.30 -8.37
CA ASP A 287 3.61 20.68 -9.69
C ASP A 287 4.56 21.28 -10.75
N SER A 288 4.45 20.80 -11.98
CA SER A 288 5.25 21.23 -13.13
C SER A 288 5.00 22.70 -13.53
N ARG A 289 3.84 23.26 -13.17
CA ARG A 289 3.42 24.63 -13.54
C ARG A 289 3.62 25.63 -12.40
N GLY A 290 4.02 25.15 -11.23
CA GLY A 290 4.27 25.94 -10.03
C GLY A 290 3.07 26.15 -9.12
N HIS A 291 1.94 25.48 -9.36
CA HIS A 291 0.87 25.41 -8.36
C HIS A 291 1.35 24.63 -7.14
N THR A 292 0.72 24.89 -6.00
CA THR A 292 1.11 24.26 -4.74
C THR A 292 -0.09 23.73 -3.98
N LEU A 293 0.14 22.60 -3.34
CA LEU A 293 -0.74 21.96 -2.39
C LEU A 293 0.04 21.71 -1.11
N VAL A 294 -0.53 22.02 0.03
CA VAL A 294 0.12 21.86 1.34
C VAL A 294 -0.76 21.01 2.22
N PHE A 295 -0.22 19.93 2.77
CA PHE A 295 -0.89 19.15 3.81
C PHE A 295 -0.03 19.09 5.07
N VAL A 296 -0.71 18.98 6.21
CA VAL A 296 -0.09 18.93 7.53
C VAL A 296 -0.49 17.62 8.19
N LYS A 297 0.46 16.91 8.77
CA LYS A 297 0.24 15.71 9.58
C LYS A 297 0.71 15.95 11.00
N ASP A 298 -0.03 15.43 11.96
CA ASP A 298 0.41 15.43 13.35
C ASP A 298 1.51 14.38 13.59
N PHE A 299 1.97 14.29 14.83
CA PHE A 299 3.02 13.36 15.26
C PHE A 299 2.59 11.87 15.21
N SER A 300 1.29 11.59 15.06
CA SER A 300 0.75 10.24 14.85
C SER A 300 0.55 9.95 13.36
N GLU A 301 1.13 10.78 12.48
CA GLU A 301 1.01 10.72 11.02
C GLU A 301 -0.42 10.90 10.51
N GLN A 302 -1.34 11.41 11.33
CA GLN A 302 -2.72 11.70 10.93
C GLN A 302 -2.79 13.05 10.23
N LEU A 303 -3.53 13.14 9.12
CA LEU A 303 -3.74 14.40 8.42
C LEU A 303 -4.49 15.38 9.33
N VAL A 304 -3.96 16.58 9.54
CA VAL A 304 -4.61 17.67 10.29
C VAL A 304 -5.31 18.62 9.32
N SER A 305 -4.63 18.98 8.23
CA SER A 305 -5.18 19.89 7.22
C SER A 305 -4.60 19.66 5.84
N LEU A 306 -5.35 20.13 4.85
CA LEU A 306 -4.96 20.27 3.45
C LEU A 306 -5.32 21.69 3.00
N SER A 307 -4.47 22.30 2.18
CA SER A 307 -4.73 23.60 1.58
C SER A 307 -4.13 23.71 0.19
N SER A 308 -4.87 24.36 -0.71
CA SER A 308 -4.46 24.72 -2.06
C SER A 308 -5.22 25.99 -2.46
N SER A 309 -4.97 26.55 -3.64
CA SER A 309 -5.61 27.80 -4.09
C SER A 309 -7.14 27.74 -3.99
N GLY A 310 -7.71 28.50 -3.05
CA GLY A 310 -9.16 28.61 -2.83
C GLY A 310 -9.83 27.40 -2.16
N VAL A 311 -9.07 26.38 -1.75
CA VAL A 311 -9.57 25.16 -1.10
C VAL A 311 -8.80 24.89 0.19
N SER A 312 -9.51 24.63 1.28
CA SER A 312 -8.93 24.04 2.49
C SER A 312 -9.77 22.87 2.98
N VAL A 313 -9.12 21.90 3.62
CA VAL A 313 -9.78 20.77 4.28
C VAL A 313 -9.19 20.62 5.67
N ALA A 314 -10.05 20.48 6.67
CA ALA A 314 -9.66 20.13 8.03
C ALA A 314 -10.18 18.73 8.37
N TYR A 315 -9.35 17.93 9.03
CA TYR A 315 -9.69 16.55 9.41
C TYR A 315 -9.79 16.45 10.93
N THR A 316 -10.71 15.62 11.41
CA THR A 316 -10.90 15.37 12.85
C THR A 316 -11.01 13.88 13.09
N TYR A 317 -10.48 13.43 14.22
CA TYR A 317 -10.38 12.03 14.58
C TYR A 317 -11.02 11.79 15.95
N SER A 318 -11.39 10.54 16.22
CA SER A 318 -11.68 10.10 17.59
C SER A 318 -10.40 9.94 18.40
N ASP A 319 -10.53 9.70 19.70
CA ASP A 319 -9.40 9.44 20.60
C ASP A 319 -8.66 8.13 20.23
N GLU A 320 -9.33 7.19 19.56
CA GLU A 320 -8.77 5.94 19.03
C GLU A 320 -8.08 6.11 17.66
N GLY A 321 -8.09 7.33 17.12
CA GLY A 321 -7.46 7.69 15.85
C GLY A 321 -8.27 7.35 14.60
N GLN A 322 -9.58 7.13 14.73
CA GLN A 322 -10.47 6.96 13.58
C GLN A 322 -10.77 8.32 12.96
N LEU A 323 -10.57 8.49 11.65
CA LEU A 323 -10.99 9.72 10.98
C LEU A 323 -12.51 9.84 11.04
N GLN A 324 -13.04 10.84 11.73
CA GLN A 324 -14.48 11.05 11.92
C GLN A 324 -15.09 12.00 10.89
N GLN A 325 -14.36 13.06 10.51
CA GLN A 325 -14.89 14.07 9.60
C GLN A 325 -13.79 14.77 8.79
N ALA A 326 -14.07 14.99 7.50
CA ALA A 326 -13.35 15.88 6.61
C ALA A 326 -14.21 17.10 6.28
N THR A 327 -13.73 18.29 6.62
CA THR A 327 -14.46 19.56 6.49
C THR A 327 -13.81 20.40 5.40
N ARG A 328 -14.43 20.42 4.22
CA ARG A 328 -13.92 21.08 3.03
C ARG A 328 -14.52 22.47 2.88
N THR A 329 -13.66 23.48 2.75
CA THR A 329 -14.03 24.87 2.52
C THR A 329 -13.55 25.32 1.15
N VAL A 330 -14.47 25.78 0.30
CA VAL A 330 -14.18 26.35 -1.02
C VAL A 330 -14.79 27.73 -1.10
N GLN A 331 -13.98 28.75 -1.39
CA GLN A 331 -14.43 30.14 -1.50
C GLN A 331 -15.31 30.59 -0.30
N GLY A 332 -14.95 30.17 0.91
CA GLY A 332 -15.66 30.50 2.15
C GLY A 332 -16.93 29.68 2.42
N LYS A 333 -17.31 28.74 1.54
CA LYS A 333 -18.41 27.80 1.78
C LYS A 333 -17.86 26.47 2.30
N THR A 334 -18.41 26.01 3.42
CA THR A 334 -17.97 24.78 4.07
C THR A 334 -18.98 23.65 3.84
N THR A 335 -18.45 22.46 3.58
CA THR A 335 -19.17 21.19 3.48
C THR A 335 -18.43 20.16 4.32
N SER A 336 -19.12 19.11 4.77
CA SER A 336 -18.49 18.10 5.62
C SER A 336 -18.92 16.70 5.21
N ARG A 337 -17.93 15.82 5.14
CA ARG A 337 -18.11 14.37 5.03
C ARG A 337 -17.79 13.72 6.36
N ARG A 338 -18.69 12.85 6.84
CA ARG A 338 -18.48 12.08 8.06
C ARG A 338 -18.33 10.60 7.77
N TYR A 339 -17.46 9.96 8.54
CA TYR A 339 -17.06 8.58 8.43
C TYR A 339 -17.49 7.86 9.71
N VAL A 340 -18.12 6.70 9.56
CA VAL A 340 -18.84 6.04 10.67
C VAL A 340 -18.21 4.69 10.97
N TYR A 341 -17.94 4.42 12.25
CA TYR A 341 -17.30 3.19 12.74
C TYR A 341 -18.15 2.62 13.88
N GLU A 342 -19.07 1.73 13.53
CA GLU A 342 -20.09 1.18 14.45
C GLU A 342 -19.85 -0.29 14.81
N ASP A 343 -18.79 -0.91 14.27
CA ASP A 343 -18.40 -2.28 14.57
C ASP A 343 -17.58 -2.32 15.87
N ALA A 344 -18.13 -2.94 16.91
CA ALA A 344 -17.47 -3.05 18.21
C ALA A 344 -16.35 -4.09 18.25
N GLU A 345 -16.39 -5.11 17.39
CA GLU A 345 -15.33 -6.11 17.25
C GLU A 345 -14.16 -5.54 16.45
N HIS A 346 -14.47 -4.69 15.47
CA HIS A 346 -13.50 -4.05 14.59
C HIS A 346 -13.65 -2.51 14.63
N PRO A 347 -13.20 -1.83 15.71
CA PRO A 347 -13.45 -0.40 15.88
C PRO A 347 -12.88 0.45 14.75
N ARG A 348 -11.83 0.03 14.05
CA ARG A 348 -11.25 0.81 12.94
C ARG A 348 -11.97 0.60 11.60
N PHE A 349 -13.05 -0.18 11.57
CA PHE A 349 -13.71 -0.57 10.33
C PHE A 349 -14.77 0.43 9.91
N LEU A 350 -14.62 0.97 8.70
CA LEU A 350 -15.52 1.98 8.16
C LEU A 350 -16.86 1.31 7.79
N THR A 351 -17.87 1.53 8.62
CA THR A 351 -19.24 0.98 8.49
C THR A 351 -20.18 1.88 7.70
N GLY A 352 -19.84 3.16 7.50
CA GLY A 352 -20.65 4.04 6.65
C GLY A 352 -20.05 5.41 6.34
N LEU A 353 -20.68 6.08 5.36
CA LEU A 353 -20.38 7.46 4.97
C LEU A 353 -21.65 8.30 5.06
N ILE A 354 -21.56 9.48 5.66
CA ILE A 354 -22.68 10.43 5.74
C ILE A 354 -22.40 11.65 4.87
N ASP A 355 -23.20 11.83 3.81
CA ASP A 355 -23.20 12.88 2.78
C ASP A 355 -23.20 14.33 3.34
N GLU A 356 -22.88 15.31 2.50
CA GLU A 356 -22.83 16.73 2.88
C GLU A 356 -24.22 17.27 3.27
N ARG A 357 -25.28 16.52 2.95
CA ARG A 357 -26.67 16.79 3.33
C ARG A 357 -27.06 16.09 4.63
N GLY A 358 -26.17 15.32 5.24
CA GLY A 358 -26.41 14.56 6.47
C GLY A 358 -27.05 13.19 6.25
N VAL A 359 -27.13 12.69 5.02
CA VAL A 359 -27.71 11.39 4.67
C VAL A 359 -26.63 10.31 4.68
N ARG A 360 -26.89 9.15 5.31
CA ARG A 360 -25.99 7.99 5.20
C ARG A 360 -26.03 7.44 3.77
N ALA A 361 -25.03 7.80 2.98
CA ALA A 361 -24.96 7.53 1.54
C ALA A 361 -24.37 6.16 1.22
N ALA A 362 -23.63 5.57 2.16
CA ALA A 362 -23.11 4.21 2.04
C ALA A 362 -23.10 3.51 3.38
N THR A 363 -23.30 2.20 3.36
CA THR A 363 -23.27 1.28 4.49
C THR A 363 -22.44 0.06 4.11
N TRP A 364 -21.58 -0.38 5.03
CA TRP A 364 -20.85 -1.64 4.92
C TRP A 364 -20.99 -2.45 6.20
N ALA A 365 -20.91 -3.77 6.06
CA ALA A 365 -20.93 -4.73 7.16
C ALA A 365 -19.79 -5.73 6.99
N TYR A 366 -19.32 -6.28 8.10
CA TYR A 366 -18.18 -7.19 8.17
C TYR A 366 -18.60 -8.47 8.90
N ASP A 367 -17.92 -9.57 8.60
CA ASP A 367 -17.99 -10.78 9.43
C ASP A 367 -17.02 -10.71 10.62
N SER A 368 -17.05 -11.71 11.49
CA SER A 368 -16.18 -11.78 12.68
C SER A 368 -14.69 -11.99 12.37
N GLN A 369 -14.32 -12.24 11.10
CA GLN A 369 -12.93 -12.29 10.63
C GLN A 369 -12.50 -10.94 10.03
N GLY A 370 -13.41 -9.97 10.01
CA GLY A 370 -13.15 -8.65 9.48
C GLY A 370 -13.26 -8.53 7.96
N ARG A 371 -13.86 -9.51 7.28
CA ARG A 371 -14.09 -9.46 5.84
C ARG A 371 -15.40 -8.74 5.55
N ALA A 372 -15.41 -7.81 4.60
CA ALA A 372 -16.61 -7.09 4.22
C ALA A 372 -17.62 -8.02 3.52
N ILE A 373 -18.84 -8.11 4.07
CA ILE A 373 -19.91 -9.00 3.61
C ILE A 373 -21.07 -8.26 2.95
N SER A 374 -21.08 -6.92 3.01
CA SER A 374 -22.13 -6.10 2.41
C SER A 374 -21.62 -4.73 1.99
N SER A 375 -22.10 -4.24 0.84
CA SER A 375 -21.99 -2.85 0.39
C SER A 375 -23.36 -2.39 -0.10
N GLU A 376 -23.85 -1.25 0.37
CA GLU A 376 -25.12 -0.67 -0.09
C GLU A 376 -25.09 0.86 -0.02
N HIS A 377 -25.85 1.50 -0.89
CA HIS A 377 -26.13 2.93 -0.85
C HIS A 377 -27.32 3.27 0.05
N ALA A 378 -27.64 4.57 0.14
CA ALA A 378 -28.75 5.08 0.94
C ALA A 378 -30.05 4.28 0.72
N GLY A 379 -30.66 3.82 1.82
CA GLY A 379 -31.91 3.08 1.79
C GLY A 379 -31.81 1.64 1.24
N GLY A 380 -30.61 1.06 1.15
CA GLY A 380 -30.40 -0.29 0.63
C GLY A 380 -30.31 -0.35 -0.91
N ALA A 381 -30.18 0.80 -1.57
CA ALA A 381 -29.93 0.86 -3.01
C ALA A 381 -28.59 0.18 -3.35
N ASP A 382 -28.53 -0.47 -4.50
CA ASP A 382 -27.35 -1.19 -5.00
C ASP A 382 -26.70 -2.16 -3.99
N LYS A 383 -27.53 -2.75 -3.11
CA LYS A 383 -27.08 -3.70 -2.12
C LYS A 383 -26.45 -4.93 -2.76
N THR A 384 -25.20 -5.16 -2.42
CA THR A 384 -24.45 -6.37 -2.76
C THR A 384 -24.09 -7.11 -1.48
N VAL A 385 -24.28 -8.43 -1.50
CA VAL A 385 -23.94 -9.33 -0.37
C VAL A 385 -22.85 -10.29 -0.81
N ILE A 386 -21.84 -10.48 0.04
CA ILE A 386 -20.69 -11.35 -0.21
C ILE A 386 -20.69 -12.45 0.85
N ALA A 387 -20.54 -13.69 0.40
CA ALA A 387 -20.35 -14.84 1.27
C ALA A 387 -19.07 -15.59 0.89
N TYR A 388 -18.18 -15.74 1.86
CA TYR A 388 -16.94 -16.48 1.74
C TYR A 388 -17.21 -17.94 2.13
N VAL A 389 -17.29 -18.82 1.13
CA VAL A 389 -17.61 -20.24 1.33
C VAL A 389 -16.41 -20.96 1.94
N ASP A 390 -15.21 -20.65 1.43
CA ASP A 390 -13.92 -21.12 1.91
C ASP A 390 -12.80 -20.14 1.45
N ASP A 391 -11.53 -20.48 1.69
CA ASP A 391 -10.39 -19.63 1.32
C ASP A 391 -10.19 -19.43 -0.19
N ALA A 392 -10.81 -20.28 -1.02
CA ALA A 392 -10.71 -20.29 -2.47
C ALA A 392 -12.01 -19.90 -3.16
N THR A 393 -13.12 -19.72 -2.44
CA THR A 393 -14.44 -19.58 -3.04
C THR A 393 -15.27 -18.48 -2.38
N THR A 394 -15.71 -17.52 -3.19
CA THR A 394 -16.59 -16.42 -2.76
C THR A 394 -17.82 -16.37 -3.65
N THR A 395 -19.01 -16.18 -3.06
CA THR A 395 -20.23 -15.89 -3.81
C THR A 395 -20.64 -14.44 -3.60
N VAL A 396 -21.03 -13.76 -4.67
CA VAL A 396 -21.53 -12.39 -4.66
C VAL A 396 -22.98 -12.38 -5.14
N THR A 397 -23.86 -11.80 -4.34
CA THR A 397 -25.28 -11.62 -4.67
C THR A 397 -25.54 -10.15 -4.93
N ASN A 398 -25.99 -9.82 -6.14
CA ASN A 398 -26.26 -8.45 -6.56
C ASN A 398 -27.65 -7.95 -6.07
N PRO A 399 -28.01 -6.68 -6.31
CA PRO A 399 -29.28 -6.10 -5.83
C PRO A 399 -30.53 -6.76 -6.41
N LEU A 400 -30.40 -7.46 -7.54
CA LEU A 400 -31.49 -8.20 -8.21
C LEU A 400 -31.60 -9.65 -7.71
N GLY A 401 -30.73 -10.08 -6.78
CA GLY A 401 -30.69 -11.43 -6.24
C GLY A 401 -29.93 -12.44 -7.10
N HIS A 402 -29.24 -11.99 -8.16
CA HIS A 402 -28.41 -12.88 -8.96
C HIS A 402 -27.10 -13.18 -8.25
N VAL A 403 -26.71 -14.46 -8.29
CA VAL A 403 -25.54 -14.98 -7.58
C VAL A 403 -24.45 -15.34 -8.59
N VAL A 404 -23.24 -14.83 -8.34
CA VAL A 404 -22.02 -15.17 -9.09
C VAL A 404 -21.02 -15.77 -8.12
N THR A 405 -20.39 -16.86 -8.52
CA THR A 405 -19.35 -17.55 -7.74
C THR A 405 -17.98 -17.28 -8.35
N TYR A 406 -17.06 -16.84 -7.52
CA TYR A 406 -15.66 -16.62 -7.83
C TYR A 406 -14.83 -17.73 -7.21
N THR A 407 -13.89 -18.27 -7.97
CA THR A 407 -12.90 -19.24 -7.46
C THR A 407 -11.51 -18.65 -7.60
N TYR A 408 -10.67 -18.84 -6.59
CA TYR A 408 -9.34 -18.26 -6.48
C TYR A 408 -8.28 -19.34 -6.28
N ALA A 409 -7.06 -19.05 -6.74
CA ALA A 409 -5.85 -19.80 -6.40
C ALA A 409 -4.74 -18.83 -6.00
N THR A 410 -3.87 -19.25 -5.09
CA THR A 410 -2.69 -18.44 -4.74
C THR A 410 -1.63 -18.59 -5.83
N VAL A 411 -1.36 -17.52 -6.57
CA VAL A 411 -0.33 -17.48 -7.63
C VAL A 411 0.53 -16.25 -7.44
N GLY A 412 1.86 -16.40 -7.47
CA GLY A 412 2.80 -15.28 -7.32
C GLY A 412 2.70 -14.56 -5.98
N GLY A 413 2.11 -15.20 -4.97
CA GLY A 413 1.92 -14.60 -3.65
C GLY A 413 0.67 -13.72 -3.52
N THR A 414 -0.36 -13.90 -4.36
CA THR A 414 -1.68 -13.26 -4.17
C THR A 414 -2.80 -14.22 -4.55
N ARG A 415 -4.02 -14.01 -4.01
CA ARG A 415 -5.21 -14.73 -4.48
C ARG A 415 -5.58 -14.19 -5.86
N ARG A 416 -5.56 -15.08 -6.85
CA ARG A 416 -5.86 -14.79 -8.25
C ARG A 416 -7.14 -15.52 -8.66
N MET A 417 -8.04 -14.80 -9.31
CA MET A 417 -9.31 -15.35 -9.76
C MET A 417 -9.12 -16.36 -10.91
N THR A 418 -9.45 -17.62 -10.70
CA THR A 418 -9.32 -18.69 -11.69
C THR A 418 -10.60 -19.02 -12.44
N ALA A 419 -11.76 -18.71 -11.86
CA ALA A 419 -13.05 -18.92 -12.50
C ALA A 419 -14.11 -17.96 -11.97
N VAL A 420 -15.08 -17.68 -12.81
CA VAL A 420 -16.33 -16.96 -12.48
C VAL A 420 -17.48 -17.75 -13.06
N VAL A 421 -18.41 -18.21 -12.23
CA VAL A 421 -19.55 -19.03 -12.65
C VAL A 421 -20.84 -18.40 -12.13
N GLY A 422 -21.82 -18.22 -13.01
CA GLY A 422 -23.11 -17.64 -12.65
C GLY A 422 -23.91 -17.20 -13.86
N GLU A 423 -25.14 -16.76 -13.61
CA GLU A 423 -25.98 -16.19 -14.66
C GLU A 423 -25.34 -14.89 -15.20
N PRO A 424 -25.24 -14.71 -16.53
CA PRO A 424 -24.82 -13.43 -17.10
C PRO A 424 -25.83 -12.34 -16.77
N THR A 425 -25.37 -11.21 -16.22
CA THR A 425 -26.26 -10.10 -15.84
C THR A 425 -25.68 -8.78 -16.28
N VAL A 426 -26.54 -7.76 -16.41
CA VAL A 426 -26.06 -6.38 -16.42
C VAL A 426 -25.27 -6.16 -15.14
N GLY A 427 -24.07 -5.62 -15.26
CA GLY A 427 -23.12 -5.52 -14.17
C GLY A 427 -22.24 -6.75 -13.94
N CYS A 428 -22.29 -7.79 -14.79
CA CYS A 428 -21.33 -8.89 -14.70
C CYS A 428 -20.91 -9.46 -16.05
N PRO A 429 -20.12 -8.70 -16.85
CA PRO A 429 -19.73 -9.11 -18.19
C PRO A 429 -18.82 -10.35 -18.24
N ILE A 430 -18.23 -10.72 -17.10
CA ILE A 430 -17.24 -11.80 -16.99
C ILE A 430 -17.81 -13.15 -16.55
N ALA A 431 -19.12 -13.26 -16.31
CA ALA A 431 -19.74 -14.50 -15.88
C ALA A 431 -19.44 -15.66 -16.84
N ASN A 432 -19.17 -16.85 -16.29
CA ASN A 432 -18.78 -18.07 -17.01
C ASN A 432 -17.41 -17.95 -17.72
N SER A 433 -16.42 -17.35 -17.08
CA SER A 433 -15.06 -17.22 -17.59
C SER A 433 -14.04 -18.00 -16.74
N HIS A 434 -12.94 -18.43 -17.37
CA HIS A 434 -11.84 -19.13 -16.70
C HIS A 434 -10.49 -18.49 -17.00
N TYR A 435 -9.56 -18.55 -16.05
CA TYR A 435 -8.26 -17.91 -16.12
C TYR A 435 -7.16 -18.85 -15.64
N THR A 436 -6.02 -18.81 -16.32
CA THR A 436 -4.78 -19.44 -15.88
C THR A 436 -3.68 -18.40 -15.76
N TYR A 437 -2.64 -18.71 -15.01
CA TYR A 437 -1.58 -17.76 -14.68
C TYR A 437 -0.20 -18.37 -14.88
N ASP A 438 0.76 -17.52 -15.24
CA ASP A 438 2.19 -17.88 -15.26
C ASP A 438 2.81 -17.86 -13.85
N ALA A 439 4.07 -18.26 -13.75
CA ALA A 439 4.79 -18.31 -12.46
C ALA A 439 4.98 -16.93 -11.79
N ARG A 440 4.80 -15.82 -12.52
CA ARG A 440 4.84 -14.44 -11.99
C ARG A 440 3.44 -13.92 -11.65
N GLY A 441 2.40 -14.75 -11.80
CA GLY A 441 1.02 -14.40 -11.52
C GLY A 441 0.37 -13.51 -12.58
N GLN A 442 0.88 -13.52 -13.83
CA GLN A 442 0.28 -12.85 -14.99
C GLN A 442 -0.68 -13.79 -15.72
N ILE A 443 -1.77 -13.29 -16.30
CA ILE A 443 -2.75 -14.12 -17.02
C ILE A 443 -2.08 -14.83 -18.21
N ALA A 444 -1.98 -16.16 -18.15
CA ALA A 444 -1.47 -16.97 -19.27
C ALA A 444 -2.57 -17.27 -20.29
N THR A 445 -3.78 -17.60 -19.84
CA THR A 445 -4.95 -17.78 -20.71
C THR A 445 -6.22 -17.24 -20.06
N GLN A 446 -7.12 -16.73 -20.88
CA GLN A 446 -8.49 -16.41 -20.54
C GLN A 446 -9.42 -17.22 -21.44
N THR A 447 -10.43 -17.87 -20.88
CA THR A 447 -11.51 -18.52 -21.62
C THR A 447 -12.79 -17.75 -21.36
N ASP A 448 -13.43 -17.25 -22.40
CA ASP A 448 -14.71 -16.54 -22.30
C ASP A 448 -15.90 -17.50 -22.14
N ALA A 449 -17.09 -16.94 -21.91
CA ALA A 449 -18.34 -17.70 -21.77
C ALA A 449 -18.75 -18.52 -23.01
N LEU A 450 -18.17 -18.22 -24.18
CA LEU A 450 -18.40 -18.96 -25.42
C LEU A 450 -17.36 -20.08 -25.61
N GLY A 451 -16.39 -20.20 -24.71
CA GLY A 451 -15.30 -21.16 -24.80
C GLY A 451 -14.13 -20.71 -25.68
N HIS A 452 -14.09 -19.45 -26.14
CA HIS A 452 -12.94 -18.94 -26.88
C HIS A 452 -11.78 -18.69 -25.93
N VAL A 453 -10.63 -19.24 -26.27
CA VAL A 453 -9.39 -19.08 -25.50
C VAL A 453 -8.58 -17.91 -26.06
N THR A 454 -8.22 -16.97 -25.20
CA THR A 454 -7.20 -15.95 -25.47
C THR A 454 -5.96 -16.25 -24.65
N ALA A 455 -4.81 -16.42 -25.30
CA ALA A 455 -3.53 -16.70 -24.64
C ALA A 455 -2.57 -15.53 -24.73
N PHE A 456 -1.76 -15.34 -23.68
CA PHE A 456 -0.80 -14.25 -23.56
C PHE A 456 0.59 -14.78 -23.28
N THR A 457 1.60 -14.11 -23.83
CA THR A 457 3.00 -14.32 -23.48
C THR A 457 3.66 -13.00 -23.12
N TYR A 458 4.65 -13.07 -22.24
CA TYR A 458 5.28 -11.89 -21.66
C TYR A 458 6.81 -11.95 -21.80
N ASP A 459 7.45 -10.78 -21.87
CA ASP A 459 8.90 -10.68 -21.76
C ASP A 459 9.37 -10.70 -20.30
N THR A 460 10.69 -10.55 -20.08
CA THR A 460 11.30 -10.54 -18.75
C THR A 460 10.86 -9.38 -17.86
N GLN A 461 10.31 -8.31 -18.44
CA GLN A 461 9.74 -7.17 -17.70
C GLN A 461 8.24 -7.36 -17.45
N GLY A 462 7.62 -8.43 -17.94
CA GLY A 462 6.20 -8.69 -17.75
C GLY A 462 5.31 -7.95 -18.74
N ARG A 463 5.86 -7.50 -19.88
CA ARG A 463 5.11 -6.82 -20.95
C ARG A 463 4.59 -7.83 -21.95
N ILE A 464 3.35 -7.67 -22.43
CA ILE A 464 2.74 -8.61 -23.41
C ILE A 464 3.54 -8.59 -24.71
N VAL A 465 4.08 -9.73 -25.13
CA VAL A 465 4.78 -9.90 -26.40
C VAL A 465 3.88 -10.53 -27.45
N THR A 466 2.98 -11.42 -27.04
CA THR A 466 2.02 -12.05 -27.94
C THR A 466 0.67 -12.19 -27.25
N GLN A 467 -0.38 -11.90 -28.00
CA GLN A 467 -1.77 -12.21 -27.66
C GLN A 467 -2.34 -13.06 -28.81
N VAL A 468 -2.87 -14.24 -28.49
CA VAL A 468 -3.53 -15.14 -29.44
C VAL A 468 -5.00 -15.24 -29.05
N GLU A 469 -5.87 -14.56 -29.77
CA GLU A 469 -7.32 -14.63 -29.59
C GLU A 469 -7.90 -15.84 -30.33
N ALA A 470 -8.95 -16.45 -29.76
CA ALA A 470 -9.63 -17.63 -30.31
C ALA A 470 -8.67 -18.78 -30.64
N GLN A 471 -7.70 -19.03 -29.76
CA GLN A 471 -6.65 -20.02 -29.93
C GLN A 471 -7.23 -21.41 -30.21
N GLY A 472 -6.71 -22.07 -31.24
CA GLY A 472 -7.15 -23.42 -31.64
C GLY A 472 -8.43 -23.46 -32.49
N THR A 473 -9.02 -22.32 -32.82
CA THR A 473 -10.19 -22.20 -33.72
C THR A 473 -9.80 -21.68 -35.10
N PRO A 474 -10.65 -21.82 -36.13
CA PRO A 474 -10.46 -21.17 -37.43
C PRO A 474 -10.38 -19.64 -37.37
N GLU A 475 -10.96 -19.01 -36.34
CA GLU A 475 -11.01 -17.57 -36.12
C GLU A 475 -9.76 -17.03 -35.38
N GLN A 476 -8.75 -17.86 -35.16
CA GLN A 476 -7.55 -17.49 -34.42
C GLN A 476 -6.87 -16.23 -34.98
N ARG A 477 -6.63 -15.25 -34.11
CA ARG A 477 -5.93 -14.01 -34.44
C ARG A 477 -4.73 -13.83 -33.54
N THR A 478 -3.59 -13.42 -34.10
CA THR A 478 -2.37 -13.19 -33.34
C THR A 478 -1.97 -11.73 -33.45
N THR A 479 -1.74 -11.11 -32.29
CA THR A 479 -1.16 -9.78 -32.14
C THR A 479 0.19 -9.92 -31.47
N THR A 480 1.24 -9.38 -32.06
CA THR A 480 2.58 -9.33 -31.44
C THR A 480 2.99 -7.89 -31.18
N THR A 481 3.54 -7.64 -29.99
CA THR A 481 3.99 -6.30 -29.58
C THR A 481 5.48 -6.32 -29.29
N THR A 482 6.20 -5.35 -29.87
CA THR A 482 7.55 -5.00 -29.41
C THR A 482 7.49 -3.71 -28.62
N TRP A 483 8.41 -3.54 -27.68
CA TRP A 483 8.37 -2.45 -26.70
C TRP A 483 9.53 -1.47 -26.88
N ASP A 484 9.33 -0.23 -26.47
CA ASP A 484 10.33 0.83 -26.56
C ASP A 484 11.29 0.79 -25.37
N GLY A 485 12.46 0.16 -25.57
CA GLY A 485 13.51 0.06 -24.56
C GLY A 485 13.04 -0.67 -23.30
N THR A 486 13.16 0.00 -22.15
CA THR A 486 12.69 -0.48 -20.84
C THR A 486 11.29 0.04 -20.47
N SER A 487 10.63 0.79 -21.36
CA SER A 487 9.28 1.31 -21.09
C SER A 487 8.20 0.28 -21.43
N PHE A 488 7.01 0.41 -20.83
CA PHE A 488 5.81 -0.34 -21.24
C PHE A 488 5.05 0.43 -22.33
N ARG A 489 5.76 1.07 -23.27
CA ARG A 489 5.16 1.70 -24.45
C ARG A 489 5.41 0.83 -25.68
N PRO A 490 4.38 0.50 -26.47
CA PRO A 490 4.57 -0.33 -27.65
C PRO A 490 5.39 0.44 -28.69
N LYS A 491 6.44 -0.19 -29.20
CA LYS A 491 7.21 0.30 -30.35
C LYS A 491 6.56 -0.15 -31.65
N THR A 492 6.12 -1.40 -31.71
CA THR A 492 5.33 -1.93 -32.85
C THR A 492 4.24 -2.85 -32.35
N VAL A 493 3.05 -2.74 -32.91
CA VAL A 493 1.95 -3.70 -32.78
C VAL A 493 1.69 -4.29 -34.15
N THR A 494 1.86 -5.60 -34.27
CA THR A 494 1.65 -6.34 -35.51
C THR A 494 0.46 -7.26 -35.35
N THR A 495 -0.45 -7.19 -36.31
CA THR A 495 -1.61 -8.07 -36.46
C THR A 495 -1.49 -8.76 -37.83
N ALA A 496 -2.42 -9.67 -38.15
CA ALA A 496 -2.40 -10.36 -39.45
C ALA A 496 -2.52 -9.42 -40.66
N ASP A 497 -3.16 -8.26 -40.51
CA ASP A 497 -3.47 -7.34 -41.61
C ASP A 497 -2.66 -6.05 -41.61
N ARG A 498 -2.00 -5.69 -40.50
CA ARG A 498 -1.23 -4.43 -40.40
C ARG A 498 -0.13 -4.45 -39.35
N VAL A 499 0.80 -3.52 -39.52
CA VAL A 499 1.79 -3.12 -38.51
C VAL A 499 1.55 -1.66 -38.16
N THR A 500 1.37 -1.36 -36.88
CA THR A 500 1.37 0.01 -36.34
C THR A 500 2.66 0.23 -35.57
N ALA A 501 3.43 1.24 -35.96
CA ALA A 501 4.68 1.62 -35.33
C ALA A 501 4.56 2.98 -34.64
N TYR A 502 5.20 3.10 -33.48
CA TYR A 502 5.22 4.32 -32.67
C TYR A 502 6.65 4.79 -32.45
N THR A 503 6.82 6.11 -32.38
CA THR A 503 8.04 6.72 -31.86
C THR A 503 7.68 7.68 -30.74
N TYR A 504 8.60 7.84 -29.79
CA TYR A 504 8.37 8.64 -28.59
C TYR A 504 9.53 9.63 -28.38
N ASP A 505 9.25 10.76 -27.75
CA ASP A 505 10.29 11.67 -27.27
C ASP A 505 10.91 11.19 -25.94
N ALA A 506 11.88 11.94 -25.41
CA ALA A 506 12.54 11.61 -24.15
C ALA A 506 11.60 11.67 -22.92
N GLN A 507 10.44 12.31 -23.05
CA GLN A 507 9.39 12.33 -22.04
C GLN A 507 8.35 11.21 -22.28
N GLY A 508 8.57 10.38 -23.30
CA GLY A 508 7.72 9.27 -23.71
C GLY A 508 6.49 9.70 -24.52
N ARG A 509 6.29 10.98 -24.84
CA ARG A 509 5.11 11.41 -25.59
C ARG A 509 5.22 10.92 -27.04
N PRO A 510 4.13 10.44 -27.66
CA PRO A 510 4.17 9.93 -29.02
C PRO A 510 4.55 11.03 -30.02
N LEU A 511 5.63 10.83 -30.75
CA LEU A 511 6.10 11.71 -31.83
C LEU A 511 5.47 11.32 -33.17
N SER A 512 5.29 10.03 -33.43
CA SER A 512 4.64 9.55 -34.65
C SER A 512 3.90 8.25 -34.42
N THR A 513 2.88 8.02 -35.24
CA THR A 513 2.16 6.75 -35.36
C THR A 513 1.99 6.45 -36.84
N THR A 514 2.57 5.36 -37.31
CA THR A 514 2.51 4.95 -38.72
C THR A 514 1.87 3.58 -38.79
N THR A 515 0.81 3.46 -39.58
CA THR A 515 0.16 2.16 -39.85
C THR A 515 0.41 1.75 -41.29
N ARG A 516 0.93 0.54 -41.48
CA ARG A 516 1.17 -0.07 -42.81
C ARG A 516 0.34 -1.34 -42.94
N SER A 517 -0.42 -1.45 -44.03
CA SER A 517 -1.10 -2.69 -44.40
C SER A 517 -0.08 -3.79 -44.70
N LEU A 518 -0.38 -5.00 -44.25
CA LEU A 518 0.30 -6.23 -44.66
C LEU A 518 -0.48 -6.99 -45.75
N LYS A 519 -1.70 -6.53 -46.06
CA LYS A 519 -2.46 -6.96 -47.22
C LYS A 519 -2.12 -6.03 -48.39
N ASP A 520 -1.67 -6.63 -49.49
CA ASP A 520 -1.34 -5.94 -50.75
C ASP A 520 -2.54 -5.21 -51.37
#